data_AF-A0A1Q7RSD8-F1
#
_entry.id   AF-A0A1Q7RSD8-F1
#
_cell.length_a   1.000
_cell.length_b   1.000
_cell.length_c   1.000
_cell.angle_alpha   90.00
_cell.angle_beta   90.00
_cell.angle_gamma   90.00
#
_symmetry.space_group_name_H-M   'P 1'
#
loop_
_entity.id
_entity.type
_entity.pdbx_description
1 polymer ?
#
loop_
_entity_poly.entity_id
_entity_poly.type
_entity_poly.pdbx_seq_one_letter_code
_entity_poly.pdbx_strand_id
1 'polypeptide(L)'
;MPKKVPFLFAPLLVVLVSAVAAAAAATMRLDYYHTGTATQEIFSVDRVVIEPAPWPGNPQKTVDETNLGKYLFEVRDRATNRLLYSRGFASIFGEWETTEEAKNASRTFSESLRFPEPQGPAQIVLKKRDSNNAFREIWTTVVDPKDMFVDSSKPPSPGPVIAIQNNGDPATKVDLLILGDGYTASERRKFESDARRLVDVLFSTSPFKERRRDFNVWGICPPAAESGVSRPSTGVHRRSPLGASYDAFGSERYVLTFDNRSVRDIASSAPYEFIEIITNSQTYGGGGIFNLYSTVAADSAEAPYIFVHEFGHQFAGLADEYYTSPVAYLPPAVKTEPWEPNVTALLDPKNLKWKDLAVPDTPIPTPWSKEEYEAHSREYGQRRAQLRAENRPEYEMEALFRENRSYEVKLFANERFFGKVGAFEGAMYEAKGYYRPEVDCIMFTRSQTFCAVCRRAIERIIDSYSP
;
A
#
# COMPACT_ATOMS: atom_id res chain seq x y z
N MET A 1 62.61 -32.98 -49.36
CA MET A 1 61.15 -32.84 -49.51
C MET A 1 60.52 -32.67 -48.12
N PRO A 2 59.99 -31.49 -47.78
CA PRO A 2 58.91 -31.38 -46.82
C PRO A 2 57.66 -30.78 -47.47
N LYS A 3 56.51 -31.43 -47.26
CA LYS A 3 55.20 -31.07 -47.81
C LYS A 3 54.67 -29.81 -47.12
N LYS A 4 54.30 -28.78 -47.91
CA LYS A 4 53.51 -27.64 -47.44
C LYS A 4 52.04 -28.04 -47.41
N VAL A 5 51.41 -27.97 -46.24
CA VAL A 5 49.96 -28.12 -46.05
C VAL A 5 49.33 -26.73 -46.20
N PRO A 6 48.25 -26.55 -47.00
CA PRO A 6 47.56 -25.27 -47.07
C PRO A 6 46.55 -25.16 -45.92
N PHE A 7 46.63 -24.09 -45.14
CA PHE A 7 45.58 -23.70 -44.20
C PHE A 7 44.41 -23.10 -44.98
N LEU A 8 43.25 -23.76 -44.95
CA LEU A 8 41.97 -23.15 -45.36
C LEU A 8 41.52 -22.18 -44.26
N PHE A 9 41.39 -20.90 -44.62
CA PHE A 9 40.63 -19.92 -43.84
C PHE A 9 39.14 -20.14 -44.09
N ALA A 10 38.39 -20.57 -43.08
CA ALA A 10 36.93 -20.50 -43.07
C ALA A 10 36.49 -19.11 -42.56
N PRO A 11 35.57 -18.40 -43.23
CA PRO A 11 35.10 -17.12 -42.74
C PRO A 11 34.16 -17.34 -41.56
N LEU A 12 34.52 -16.77 -40.40
CA LEU A 12 33.67 -16.75 -39.22
C LEU A 12 32.50 -15.79 -39.49
N LEU A 13 31.32 -16.35 -39.71
CA LEU A 13 30.08 -15.58 -39.87
C LEU A 13 29.69 -15.02 -38.48
N VAL A 14 30.03 -13.76 -38.22
CA VAL A 14 29.58 -13.05 -37.01
C VAL A 14 28.10 -12.71 -37.20
N VAL A 15 27.23 -13.53 -36.63
CA VAL A 15 25.80 -13.21 -36.50
C VAL A 15 25.68 -12.14 -35.42
N LEU A 16 25.59 -10.88 -35.84
CA LEU A 16 25.14 -9.78 -35.01
C LEU A 16 23.67 -10.00 -34.67
N VAL A 17 23.40 -10.66 -33.54
CA VAL A 17 22.07 -10.66 -32.93
C VAL A 17 21.87 -9.27 -32.33
N SER A 18 21.31 -8.37 -33.11
CA SER A 18 20.73 -7.13 -32.57
C SER A 18 19.57 -7.52 -31.67
N ALA A 19 19.78 -7.50 -30.36
CA ALA A 19 18.70 -7.58 -29.39
C ALA A 19 17.83 -6.33 -29.56
N VAL A 20 16.77 -6.45 -30.36
CA VAL A 20 15.72 -5.44 -30.40
C VAL A 20 15.03 -5.53 -29.04
N ALA A 21 15.26 -4.54 -28.17
CA ALA A 21 14.47 -4.39 -26.96
C ALA A 21 13.00 -4.32 -27.37
N ALA A 22 12.19 -5.29 -26.96
CA ALA A 22 10.76 -5.25 -27.18
C ALA A 22 10.21 -3.99 -26.51
N ALA A 23 9.47 -3.18 -27.25
CA ALA A 23 8.82 -2.00 -26.67
C ALA A 23 7.90 -2.43 -25.53
N ALA A 24 7.93 -1.69 -24.42
CA ALA A 24 7.02 -1.93 -23.30
C ALA A 24 5.56 -1.84 -23.78
N ALA A 25 4.71 -2.73 -23.28
CA ALA A 25 3.27 -2.68 -23.56
C ALA A 25 2.69 -1.34 -23.07
N ALA A 26 1.62 -0.86 -23.70
CA ALA A 26 0.86 0.24 -23.13
C ALA A 26 0.19 -0.20 -21.82
N THR A 27 -0.12 0.75 -20.95
CA THR A 27 -0.94 0.49 -19.76
C THR A 27 -2.40 0.64 -20.13
N MET A 28 -3.19 -0.41 -19.98
CA MET A 28 -4.64 -0.31 -20.01
C MET A 28 -5.18 -0.18 -18.58
N ARG A 29 -6.11 0.76 -18.39
CA ARG A 29 -6.80 1.01 -17.12
C ARG A 29 -8.31 0.87 -17.30
N LEU A 30 -8.94 0.04 -16.47
CA LEU A 30 -10.38 -0.06 -16.34
C LEU A 30 -10.81 0.71 -15.09
N ASP A 31 -11.50 1.84 -15.28
CA ASP A 31 -12.17 2.56 -14.19
C ASP A 31 -13.59 1.98 -14.03
N TYR A 32 -14.01 1.76 -12.78
CA TYR A 32 -15.33 1.19 -12.46
C TYR A 32 -15.89 1.80 -11.19
N TYR A 33 -17.20 1.64 -11.00
CA TYR A 33 -17.89 1.98 -9.76
C TYR A 33 -18.15 0.73 -8.94
N HIS A 34 -17.80 0.81 -7.66
CA HIS A 34 -18.09 -0.19 -6.64
C HIS A 34 -19.17 0.36 -5.71
N THR A 35 -20.38 -0.17 -5.83
CA THR A 35 -21.58 0.30 -5.11
C THR A 35 -22.09 -0.78 -4.19
N GLY A 36 -22.51 -0.43 -2.97
CA GLY A 36 -22.98 -1.45 -2.06
C GLY A 36 -23.38 -0.96 -0.68
N THR A 37 -23.54 -1.94 0.21
CA THR A 37 -23.81 -1.82 1.65
C THR A 37 -22.86 -2.74 2.40
N ALA A 38 -23.06 -2.94 3.70
CA ALA A 38 -22.31 -3.92 4.49
C ALA A 38 -22.47 -5.39 4.00
N THR A 39 -23.47 -5.70 3.17
CA THR A 39 -23.78 -7.08 2.75
C THR A 39 -23.99 -7.27 1.24
N GLN A 40 -23.88 -6.20 0.45
CA GLN A 40 -24.14 -6.22 -0.99
C GLN A 40 -23.06 -5.45 -1.73
N GLU A 41 -22.67 -5.98 -2.89
CA GLU A 41 -21.69 -5.38 -3.81
C GLU A 41 -22.23 -5.44 -5.24
N ILE A 42 -22.15 -4.31 -5.94
CA ILE A 42 -22.58 -4.11 -7.32
C ILE A 42 -21.48 -3.34 -8.05
N PHE A 43 -21.13 -3.81 -9.25
CA PHE A 43 -20.05 -3.26 -10.05
C PHE A 43 -20.56 -2.78 -11.41
N SER A 44 -20.07 -1.64 -11.87
CA SER A 44 -20.33 -1.14 -13.22
C SER A 44 -19.09 -0.50 -13.83
N VAL A 45 -18.88 -0.71 -15.13
CA VAL A 45 -17.80 -0.06 -15.87
C VAL A 45 -18.08 1.45 -15.94
N ASP A 46 -17.05 2.26 -15.68
CA ASP A 46 -17.07 3.71 -15.91
C ASP A 46 -16.40 4.03 -17.25
N ARG A 47 -15.13 3.66 -17.43
CA ARG A 47 -14.39 3.84 -18.68
C ARG A 47 -13.19 2.89 -18.81
N VAL A 48 -12.71 2.72 -20.04
CA VAL A 48 -11.43 2.06 -20.33
C VAL A 48 -10.48 3.09 -20.93
N VAL A 49 -9.25 3.15 -20.43
CA VAL A 49 -8.26 4.17 -20.77
C VAL A 49 -6.94 3.49 -21.17
N ILE A 50 -6.26 4.03 -22.18
CA ILE A 50 -4.83 3.78 -22.40
C ILE A 50 -4.05 4.92 -21.76
N GLU A 51 -3.26 4.62 -20.73
CA GLU A 51 -2.52 5.66 -20.03
C GLU A 51 -1.38 6.24 -20.90
N PRO A 52 -0.99 7.50 -20.69
CA PRO A 52 0.10 8.13 -21.44
C PRO A 52 1.46 7.45 -21.24
N ALA A 53 1.73 6.91 -20.05
CA ALA A 53 2.96 6.18 -19.74
C ALA A 53 2.81 4.68 -20.06
N PRO A 54 3.87 4.04 -20.61
CA PRO A 54 3.87 2.60 -20.83
C PRO A 54 3.79 1.83 -19.51
N TRP A 55 3.47 0.54 -19.59
CA TRP A 55 3.42 -0.34 -18.44
C TRP A 55 4.79 -0.42 -17.76
N PRO A 56 4.89 -0.05 -16.47
CA PRO A 56 6.18 -0.04 -15.76
C PRO A 56 6.59 -1.42 -15.26
N GLY A 57 5.64 -2.33 -15.01
CA GLY A 57 5.92 -3.59 -14.34
C GLY A 57 6.65 -4.63 -15.19
N ASN A 58 7.29 -5.57 -14.53
CA ASN A 58 8.07 -6.63 -15.17
C ASN A 58 7.19 -7.53 -16.08
N PRO A 59 7.46 -7.60 -17.40
CA PRO A 59 6.64 -8.36 -18.35
C PRO A 59 6.72 -9.90 -18.14
N GLN A 60 7.66 -10.38 -17.32
CA GLN A 60 7.78 -11.80 -16.95
C GLN A 60 7.10 -12.14 -15.62
N LYS A 61 6.55 -11.14 -14.91
CA LYS A 61 5.92 -11.28 -13.57
C LYS A 61 4.49 -10.75 -13.57
N THR A 62 3.71 -11.14 -14.58
CA THR A 62 2.33 -10.67 -14.75
C THR A 62 1.32 -11.38 -13.85
N VAL A 63 1.66 -12.54 -13.30
CA VAL A 63 0.79 -13.30 -12.41
C VAL A 63 1.19 -13.06 -10.95
N ASP A 64 0.23 -12.59 -10.16
CA ASP A 64 0.37 -12.45 -8.72
C ASP A 64 0.24 -13.81 -8.01
N GLU A 65 1.32 -14.27 -7.40
CA GLU A 65 1.42 -15.50 -6.61
C GLU A 65 1.44 -15.23 -5.09
N THR A 66 1.25 -13.98 -4.67
CA THR A 66 1.32 -13.58 -3.26
C THR A 66 0.17 -14.14 -2.45
N ASN A 67 -1.00 -14.31 -3.09
CA ASN A 67 -2.28 -14.59 -2.46
C ASN A 67 -2.61 -13.57 -1.36
N LEU A 68 -2.28 -12.29 -1.57
CA LEU A 68 -2.65 -11.17 -0.69
C LEU A 68 -3.88 -10.41 -1.22
N GLY A 69 -4.47 -9.59 -0.35
CA GLY A 69 -5.61 -8.74 -0.66
C GLY A 69 -6.96 -9.36 -0.30
N LYS A 70 -7.94 -8.47 -0.11
CA LYS A 70 -9.36 -8.80 0.06
C LYS A 70 -10.00 -9.17 -1.28
N TYR A 71 -9.55 -8.50 -2.33
CA TYR A 71 -9.95 -8.70 -3.71
C TYR A 71 -8.76 -9.17 -4.54
N LEU A 72 -9.05 -9.81 -5.66
CA LEU A 72 -8.08 -10.15 -6.69
C LEU A 72 -8.76 -10.01 -8.04
N PHE A 73 -8.08 -9.40 -9.01
CA PHE A 73 -8.57 -9.40 -10.38
C PHE A 73 -7.64 -10.20 -11.30
N GLU A 74 -8.24 -10.78 -12.33
CA GLU A 74 -7.56 -11.50 -13.41
C GLU A 74 -7.90 -10.87 -14.75
N VAL A 75 -6.92 -10.82 -15.64
CA VAL A 75 -7.08 -10.51 -17.06
C VAL A 75 -6.85 -11.80 -17.82
N ARG A 76 -7.87 -12.27 -18.54
CA ARG A 76 -7.82 -13.53 -19.29
C ARG A 76 -8.04 -13.26 -20.77
N ASP A 77 -7.21 -13.86 -21.61
CA ASP A 77 -7.43 -13.84 -23.05
C ASP A 77 -8.82 -14.43 -23.37
N ARG A 78 -9.66 -13.69 -24.10
CA ARG A 78 -11.06 -14.08 -24.28
C ARG A 78 -11.23 -15.33 -25.14
N ALA A 79 -10.33 -15.57 -26.09
CA ALA A 79 -10.44 -16.68 -27.03
C ALA A 79 -9.93 -18.00 -26.41
N THR A 80 -8.87 -17.92 -25.61
CA THR A 80 -8.16 -19.10 -25.08
C THR A 80 -8.36 -19.32 -23.58
N ASN A 81 -8.96 -18.36 -22.88
CA ASN A 81 -9.10 -18.33 -21.41
C ASN A 81 -7.76 -18.35 -20.65
N ARG A 82 -6.64 -18.10 -21.33
CA ARG A 82 -5.31 -18.05 -20.74
C ARG A 82 -5.20 -16.84 -19.80
N LEU A 83 -4.70 -17.06 -18.58
CA LEU A 83 -4.38 -15.96 -17.65
C LEU A 83 -3.23 -15.12 -18.22
N LEU A 84 -3.45 -13.83 -18.39
CA LEU A 84 -2.48 -12.86 -18.89
C LEU A 84 -1.87 -12.05 -17.75
N TYR A 85 -2.70 -11.63 -16.80
CA TYR A 85 -2.29 -10.82 -15.66
C TYR A 85 -3.18 -11.09 -14.44
N SER A 86 -2.66 -10.97 -13.22
CA SER A 86 -3.46 -10.92 -12.00
C SER A 86 -2.82 -10.01 -10.96
N ARG A 87 -3.66 -9.45 -10.08
CA ARG A 87 -3.19 -8.68 -8.91
C ARG A 87 -4.22 -8.72 -7.78
N GLY A 88 -3.74 -9.03 -6.57
CA GLY A 88 -4.49 -8.88 -5.33
C GLY A 88 -4.51 -7.42 -4.85
N PHE A 89 -5.58 -6.97 -4.22
CA PHE A 89 -5.70 -5.61 -3.70
C PHE A 89 -6.73 -5.50 -2.57
N ALA A 90 -6.73 -4.36 -1.88
CA ALA A 90 -7.81 -3.91 -1.00
C ALA A 90 -8.36 -2.58 -1.53
N SER A 91 -9.54 -2.17 -1.07
CA SER A 91 -10.18 -0.96 -1.56
C SER A 91 -10.86 -0.17 -0.44
N ILE A 92 -11.14 1.11 -0.72
CA ILE A 92 -11.89 1.99 0.18
C ILE A 92 -13.26 1.39 0.50
N PHE A 93 -13.95 0.81 -0.49
CA PHE A 93 -15.21 0.10 -0.25
C PHE A 93 -15.01 -1.06 0.72
N GLY A 94 -13.95 -1.86 0.51
CA GLY A 94 -13.62 -3.00 1.36
C GLY A 94 -13.38 -2.65 2.83
N GLU A 95 -12.99 -1.42 3.14
CA GLU A 95 -12.96 -0.92 4.50
C GLU A 95 -14.30 -0.35 4.94
N TRP A 96 -14.90 0.49 4.11
CA TRP A 96 -16.18 1.15 4.37
C TRP A 96 -17.29 0.15 4.73
N GLU A 97 -17.35 -1.00 4.06
CA GLU A 97 -18.39 -2.02 4.31
C GLU A 97 -18.41 -2.53 5.76
N THR A 98 -17.32 -2.32 6.52
CA THR A 98 -17.17 -2.74 7.92
C THR A 98 -17.58 -1.67 8.94
N THR A 99 -18.02 -0.50 8.48
CA THR A 99 -18.43 0.64 9.31
C THR A 99 -19.92 0.58 9.70
N GLU A 100 -20.31 1.34 10.73
CA GLU A 100 -21.74 1.49 11.08
C GLU A 100 -22.56 2.20 9.99
N GLU A 101 -21.94 3.08 9.19
CA GLU A 101 -22.61 3.74 8.06
C GLU A 101 -23.12 2.71 7.05
N ALA A 102 -22.28 1.72 6.69
CA ALA A 102 -22.59 0.73 5.67
C ALA A 102 -23.78 -0.20 6.02
N LYS A 103 -24.14 -0.31 7.30
CA LYS A 103 -25.35 -1.04 7.72
C LYS A 103 -26.64 -0.31 7.35
N ASN A 104 -26.57 1.00 7.22
CA ASN A 104 -27.73 1.89 7.13
C ASN A 104 -27.80 2.71 5.84
N ALA A 105 -26.74 2.69 5.03
CA ALA A 105 -26.64 3.45 3.79
C ALA A 105 -25.96 2.63 2.68
N SER A 106 -26.28 2.99 1.44
CA SER A 106 -25.50 2.57 0.27
C SER A 106 -24.55 3.68 -0.16
N ARG A 107 -23.32 3.31 -0.55
CA ARG A 107 -22.36 4.25 -1.15
C ARG A 107 -21.77 3.66 -2.42
N THR A 108 -21.22 4.56 -3.23
CA THR A 108 -20.50 4.25 -4.46
C THR A 108 -19.10 4.85 -4.40
N PHE A 109 -18.10 4.04 -4.75
CA PHE A 109 -16.70 4.46 -4.84
C PHE A 109 -16.20 4.22 -6.26
N SER A 110 -15.41 5.15 -6.78
CA SER A 110 -14.68 4.96 -8.05
C SER A 110 -13.38 4.21 -7.74
N GLU A 111 -13.10 3.16 -8.51
CA GLU A 111 -11.92 2.32 -8.39
C GLU A 111 -11.31 2.06 -9.78
N SER A 112 -10.05 1.61 -9.83
CA SER A 112 -9.35 1.36 -11.10
C SER A 112 -8.51 0.09 -11.05
N LEU A 113 -8.57 -0.70 -12.12
CA LEU A 113 -7.67 -1.84 -12.37
C LEU A 113 -6.69 -1.46 -13.48
N ARG A 114 -5.39 -1.60 -13.24
CA ARG A 114 -4.32 -1.32 -14.23
C ARG A 114 -3.59 -2.59 -14.60
N PHE A 115 -3.33 -2.79 -15.88
CA PHE A 115 -2.66 -3.98 -16.39
C PHE A 115 -1.99 -3.69 -17.76
N PRO A 116 -1.02 -4.52 -18.19
CA PRO A 116 -0.48 -4.43 -19.55
C PRO A 116 -1.60 -4.61 -20.58
N GLU A 117 -1.65 -3.75 -21.59
CA GLU A 117 -2.63 -3.85 -22.68
C GLU A 117 -2.60 -5.26 -23.31
N PRO A 118 -3.73 -6.00 -23.33
CA PRO A 118 -3.78 -7.30 -23.96
C PRO A 118 -3.69 -7.18 -25.49
N GLN A 119 -3.25 -8.22 -26.20
CA GLN A 119 -3.13 -8.18 -27.67
C GLN A 119 -4.49 -8.22 -28.40
N GLY A 120 -5.57 -8.49 -27.69
CA GLY A 120 -6.94 -8.58 -28.20
C GLY A 120 -7.94 -8.57 -27.05
N PRO A 121 -9.22 -8.91 -27.32
CA PRO A 121 -10.25 -8.92 -26.29
C PRO A 121 -9.86 -9.76 -25.07
N ALA A 122 -10.04 -9.21 -23.89
CA ALA A 122 -9.77 -9.86 -22.62
C ALA A 122 -11.00 -9.85 -21.72
N GLN A 123 -11.22 -10.95 -21.02
CA GLN A 123 -12.15 -11.02 -19.91
C GLN A 123 -11.45 -10.54 -18.63
N ILE A 124 -12.06 -9.57 -17.96
CA ILE A 124 -11.68 -9.15 -16.62
C ILE A 124 -12.56 -9.93 -15.64
N VAL A 125 -11.94 -10.55 -14.65
CA VAL A 125 -12.62 -11.32 -13.59
C VAL A 125 -12.20 -10.75 -12.24
N LEU A 126 -13.13 -10.12 -11.53
CA LEU A 126 -12.94 -9.63 -10.18
C LEU A 126 -13.42 -10.68 -9.17
N LYS A 127 -12.60 -10.94 -8.16
CA LYS A 127 -12.83 -11.95 -7.12
C LYS A 127 -12.73 -11.33 -5.74
N LYS A 128 -13.49 -11.84 -4.78
CA LYS A 128 -13.43 -11.51 -3.34
C LYS A 128 -13.21 -12.79 -2.53
N ARG A 129 -12.54 -12.68 -1.38
CA ARG A 129 -12.43 -13.82 -0.45
C ARG A 129 -13.77 -14.20 0.15
N ASP A 130 -14.06 -15.49 0.18
CA ASP A 130 -15.10 -16.06 1.03
C ASP A 130 -14.62 -16.24 2.48
N SER A 131 -15.49 -16.77 3.35
CA SER A 131 -15.18 -17.04 4.75
C SER A 131 -14.07 -18.06 4.98
N ASN A 132 -13.67 -18.83 3.95
CA ASN A 132 -12.54 -19.76 3.98
C ASN A 132 -11.27 -19.13 3.39
N ASN A 133 -11.26 -17.81 3.16
CA ASN A 133 -10.22 -17.07 2.45
C ASN A 133 -9.98 -17.51 1.01
N ALA A 134 -10.91 -18.22 0.37
CA ALA A 134 -10.78 -18.59 -1.04
C ALA A 134 -11.36 -17.48 -1.91
N PHE A 135 -10.65 -17.10 -2.99
CA PHE A 135 -11.15 -16.13 -3.95
C PHE A 135 -12.31 -16.71 -4.77
N ARG A 136 -13.46 -16.02 -4.75
CA ARG A 136 -14.66 -16.32 -5.53
C ARG A 136 -14.94 -15.19 -6.49
N GLU A 137 -15.30 -15.52 -7.72
CA GLU A 137 -15.75 -14.54 -8.71
C GLU A 137 -17.00 -13.81 -8.21
N ILE A 138 -16.95 -12.48 -8.32
CA ILE A 138 -18.04 -11.59 -7.92
C ILE A 138 -18.45 -10.64 -9.04
N TRP A 139 -17.60 -10.43 -10.04
CA TRP A 139 -17.91 -9.62 -11.21
C TRP A 139 -17.02 -9.97 -12.40
N THR A 140 -17.58 -9.84 -13.60
CA THR A 140 -16.81 -9.98 -14.84
C THR A 140 -17.26 -8.94 -15.87
N THR A 141 -16.32 -8.48 -16.67
CA THR A 141 -16.56 -7.64 -17.84
C THR A 141 -15.58 -7.98 -18.96
N VAL A 142 -15.80 -7.44 -20.15
CA VAL A 142 -14.91 -7.59 -21.30
C VAL A 142 -14.30 -6.23 -21.64
N VAL A 143 -13.00 -6.22 -21.90
CA VAL A 143 -12.31 -5.08 -22.50
C VAL A 143 -11.74 -5.52 -23.85
N ASP A 144 -11.86 -4.66 -24.85
CA ASP A 144 -11.21 -4.84 -26.15
C ASP A 144 -10.36 -3.58 -26.41
N PRO A 145 -9.02 -3.70 -26.53
CA PRO A 145 -8.14 -2.57 -26.84
C PRO A 145 -8.50 -1.82 -28.13
N LYS A 146 -9.23 -2.46 -29.05
CA LYS A 146 -9.68 -1.84 -30.30
C LYS A 146 -11.10 -1.27 -30.23
N ASP A 147 -11.75 -1.34 -29.07
CA ASP A 147 -13.08 -0.74 -28.90
C ASP A 147 -13.01 0.78 -29.08
N MET A 148 -13.97 1.35 -29.81
CA MET A 148 -13.99 2.78 -30.13
C MET A 148 -14.17 3.70 -28.92
N PHE A 149 -14.61 3.15 -27.78
CA PHE A 149 -14.78 3.88 -26.52
C PHE A 149 -13.55 3.81 -25.60
N VAL A 150 -12.47 3.14 -26.01
CA VAL A 150 -11.19 3.20 -25.29
C VAL A 150 -10.61 4.60 -25.42
N ASP A 151 -10.50 5.29 -24.30
CA ASP A 151 -9.97 6.65 -24.24
C ASP A 151 -8.43 6.62 -24.25
N SER A 152 -7.84 7.14 -25.32
CA SER A 152 -6.39 7.32 -25.44
C SER A 152 -5.98 8.80 -25.37
N SER A 153 -6.90 9.67 -24.95
CA SER A 153 -6.62 11.08 -24.76
C SER A 153 -5.67 11.29 -23.57
N LYS A 154 -4.84 12.33 -23.66
CA LYS A 154 -3.92 12.68 -22.59
C LYS A 154 -4.63 13.60 -21.59
N PRO A 155 -4.64 13.28 -20.29
CA PRO A 155 -5.18 14.18 -19.29
C PRO A 155 -4.37 15.49 -19.23
N PRO A 156 -4.91 16.55 -18.61
CA PRO A 156 -4.16 17.78 -18.37
C PRO A 156 -2.84 17.49 -17.67
N SER A 157 -1.79 18.22 -18.05
CA SER A 157 -0.47 18.05 -17.43
C SER A 157 -0.55 18.36 -15.94
N PRO A 158 -0.11 17.43 -15.05
CA PRO A 158 -0.06 17.68 -13.62
C PRO A 158 1.18 18.49 -13.19
N GLY A 159 1.92 19.03 -14.17
CA GLY A 159 3.24 19.61 -13.96
C GLY A 159 4.37 18.60 -14.24
N PRO A 160 5.63 19.02 -14.06
CA PRO A 160 6.79 18.19 -14.37
C PRO A 160 6.94 17.04 -13.37
N VAL A 161 7.23 15.85 -13.89
CA VAL A 161 7.66 14.69 -13.09
C VAL A 161 9.07 14.98 -12.52
N ILE A 162 9.24 14.73 -11.23
CA ILE A 162 10.49 14.85 -10.50
C ILE A 162 11.12 13.47 -10.37
N ALA A 163 12.35 13.30 -10.85
CA ALA A 163 13.14 12.11 -10.52
C ALA A 163 13.72 12.28 -9.11
N ILE A 164 13.11 11.62 -8.12
CA ILE A 164 13.64 11.59 -6.76
C ILE A 164 14.81 10.59 -6.70
N GLN A 165 14.62 9.42 -7.31
CA GLN A 165 15.63 8.37 -7.47
C GLN A 165 15.35 7.59 -8.76
N ASN A 166 16.37 7.38 -9.61
CA ASN A 166 16.25 6.55 -10.82
C ASN A 166 17.41 5.55 -10.85
N ASN A 167 17.09 4.28 -10.60
CA ASN A 167 18.05 3.18 -10.50
C ASN A 167 18.00 2.23 -11.71
N GLY A 168 17.20 2.50 -12.74
CA GLY A 168 17.20 1.73 -13.98
C GLY A 168 15.84 1.59 -14.64
N ASP A 169 15.75 0.60 -15.52
CA ASP A 169 14.54 0.27 -16.28
C ASP A 169 13.37 -0.11 -15.34
N PRO A 170 12.22 0.59 -15.41
CA PRO A 170 10.99 0.24 -14.68
C PRO A 170 10.65 -1.25 -14.70
N ALA A 171 10.88 -1.93 -15.83
CA ALA A 171 10.56 -3.36 -15.98
C ALA A 171 11.35 -4.29 -15.03
N THR A 172 12.35 -3.76 -14.30
CA THR A 172 13.18 -4.49 -13.34
C THR A 172 13.27 -3.80 -11.99
N LYS A 173 12.40 -2.83 -11.72
CA LYS A 173 12.40 -2.02 -10.50
C LYS A 173 10.99 -1.96 -9.91
N VAL A 174 10.93 -1.61 -8.64
CA VAL A 174 9.69 -1.14 -8.01
C VAL A 174 9.55 0.34 -8.33
N ASP A 175 8.50 0.73 -9.05
CA ASP A 175 8.22 2.15 -9.32
C ASP A 175 7.25 2.73 -8.27
N LEU A 176 7.82 3.50 -7.33
CA LEU A 176 7.10 4.25 -6.31
C LEU A 176 6.87 5.70 -6.78
N LEU A 177 5.61 6.14 -6.79
CA LEU A 177 5.24 7.51 -7.11
C LEU A 177 4.81 8.27 -5.85
N ILE A 178 5.49 9.38 -5.56
CA ILE A 178 5.10 10.35 -4.54
C ILE A 178 4.21 11.41 -5.17
N LEU A 179 2.96 11.52 -4.71
CA LEU A 179 2.02 12.56 -5.11
C LEU A 179 1.90 13.63 -4.03
N GLY A 180 1.99 14.90 -4.40
CA GLY A 180 1.73 16.03 -3.50
C GLY A 180 0.29 16.51 -3.58
N ASP A 181 -0.37 16.70 -2.44
CA ASP A 181 -1.68 17.36 -2.39
C ASP A 181 -1.70 18.55 -1.42
N GLY A 182 -2.41 19.62 -1.78
CA GLY A 182 -2.47 20.86 -0.99
C GLY A 182 -1.21 21.73 -1.07
N TYR A 183 -0.30 21.50 -2.01
CA TYR A 183 0.83 22.40 -2.25
C TYR A 183 0.47 23.37 -3.38
N THR A 184 0.52 24.67 -3.11
CA THR A 184 0.37 25.69 -4.16
C THR A 184 1.57 25.71 -5.12
N ALA A 185 1.44 26.42 -6.24
CA ALA A 185 2.53 26.52 -7.22
C ALA A 185 3.84 27.09 -6.62
N SER A 186 3.76 28.00 -5.64
CA SER A 186 4.93 28.54 -4.94
C SER A 186 5.54 27.57 -3.93
N GLU A 187 4.77 26.58 -3.46
CA GLU A 187 5.19 25.56 -2.50
C GLU A 187 5.76 24.29 -3.18
N ARG A 188 5.88 24.25 -4.52
CA ARG A 188 6.44 23.10 -5.24
C ARG A 188 7.82 22.67 -4.71
N ARG A 189 8.68 23.63 -4.35
CA ARG A 189 10.00 23.32 -3.74
C ARG A 189 9.88 22.71 -2.36
N LYS A 190 8.86 23.12 -1.59
CA LYS A 190 8.55 22.52 -0.29
C LYS A 190 8.16 21.05 -0.48
N PHE A 191 7.24 20.76 -1.40
CA PHE A 191 6.88 19.38 -1.77
C PHE A 191 8.11 18.53 -2.10
N GLU A 192 9.00 19.02 -2.97
CA GLU A 192 10.19 18.25 -3.36
C GLU A 192 11.10 17.96 -2.15
N SER A 193 11.25 18.91 -1.24
CA SER A 193 11.99 18.73 0.01
C SER A 193 11.33 17.69 0.92
N ASP A 194 10.01 17.76 1.08
CA ASP A 194 9.24 16.83 1.90
C ASP A 194 9.28 15.40 1.34
N ALA A 195 9.10 15.26 0.02
CA ALA A 195 9.18 13.99 -0.66
C ALA A 195 10.56 13.34 -0.50
N ARG A 196 11.65 14.09 -0.74
CA ARG A 196 13.02 13.57 -0.57
C ARG A 196 13.31 13.15 0.86
N ARG A 197 12.91 13.98 1.84
CA ARG A 197 13.07 13.68 3.27
C ARG A 197 12.36 12.39 3.68
N LEU A 198 11.10 12.20 3.27
CA LEU A 198 10.32 11.02 3.64
C LEU A 198 10.81 9.76 2.90
N VAL A 199 11.21 9.89 1.64
CA VAL A 199 11.83 8.80 0.87
C VAL A 199 13.16 8.36 1.50
N ASP A 200 13.98 9.30 2.01
CA ASP A 200 15.20 8.95 2.74
C ASP A 200 14.90 8.23 4.06
N VAL A 201 13.80 8.57 4.75
CA VAL A 201 13.35 7.82 5.93
C VAL A 201 12.96 6.39 5.56
N LEU A 202 12.19 6.19 4.49
CA LEU A 202 11.83 4.85 3.99
C LEU A 202 13.09 4.01 3.74
N PHE A 203 14.05 4.55 2.98
CA PHE A 203 15.31 3.86 2.70
C PHE A 203 16.34 3.87 3.84
N SER A 204 15.98 4.40 5.01
CA SER A 204 16.73 4.19 6.25
C SER A 204 16.20 2.99 7.06
N THR A 205 15.03 2.47 6.68
CA THR A 205 14.33 1.39 7.37
C THR A 205 14.52 0.05 6.63
N SER A 206 14.96 -0.99 7.33
CA SER A 206 15.10 -2.33 6.74
C SER A 206 13.73 -3.01 6.56
N PRO A 207 13.46 -3.69 5.44
CA PRO A 207 14.43 -4.12 4.43
C PRO A 207 14.62 -3.13 3.25
N PHE A 208 13.87 -2.03 3.21
CA PHE A 208 13.97 -1.05 2.12
C PHE A 208 15.38 -0.45 2.02
N LYS A 209 16.06 -0.26 3.14
CA LYS A 209 17.44 0.19 3.21
C LYS A 209 18.39 -0.66 2.37
N GLU A 210 18.35 -1.98 2.57
CA GLU A 210 19.18 -2.94 1.86
C GLU A 210 18.78 -3.03 0.38
N ARG A 211 17.50 -2.82 0.10
CA ARG A 211 16.89 -2.93 -1.23
C ARG A 211 16.74 -1.60 -1.96
N ARG A 212 17.36 -0.50 -1.50
CA ARG A 212 17.17 0.85 -2.08
C ARG A 212 17.40 0.91 -3.59
N ARG A 213 18.34 0.11 -4.11
CA ARG A 213 18.69 0.03 -5.54
C ARG A 213 17.65 -0.68 -6.41
N ASP A 214 16.65 -1.29 -5.80
CA ASP A 214 15.57 -2.00 -6.48
C ASP A 214 14.37 -1.09 -6.74
N PHE A 215 14.42 0.16 -6.29
CA PHE A 215 13.34 1.13 -6.44
C PHE A 215 13.72 2.27 -7.39
N ASN A 216 12.80 2.60 -8.28
CA ASN A 216 12.68 3.93 -8.86
C ASN A 216 11.69 4.75 -8.01
N VAL A 217 11.96 6.04 -7.82
CA VAL A 217 11.08 6.95 -7.08
C VAL A 217 10.85 8.21 -7.90
N TRP A 218 9.59 8.47 -8.18
CA TRP A 218 9.09 9.60 -8.97
C TRP A 218 8.27 10.53 -8.07
N GLY A 219 8.18 11.81 -8.44
CA GLY A 219 7.38 12.80 -7.73
C GLY A 219 6.52 13.62 -8.68
N ILE A 220 5.25 13.83 -8.35
CA ILE A 220 4.37 14.76 -9.07
C ILE A 220 3.62 15.62 -8.05
N CYS A 221 3.56 16.93 -8.29
CA CYS A 221 2.90 17.87 -7.41
C CYS A 221 2.01 18.81 -8.25
N PRO A 222 0.77 18.41 -8.54
CA PRO A 222 -0.20 19.30 -9.16
C PRO A 222 -0.40 20.55 -8.28
N PRO A 223 -0.48 21.76 -8.86
CA PRO A 223 -0.60 22.98 -8.08
C PRO A 223 -2.01 23.11 -7.48
N ALA A 224 -2.10 23.15 -6.15
CA ALA A 224 -3.33 23.50 -5.45
C ALA A 224 -3.62 25.02 -5.55
N ALA A 225 -4.90 25.38 -5.55
CA ALA A 225 -5.30 26.79 -5.50
C ALA A 225 -5.01 27.43 -4.12
N GLU A 226 -5.11 26.62 -3.06
CA GLU A 226 -4.89 27.02 -1.67
C GLU A 226 -3.98 26.00 -0.99
N SER A 227 -3.20 26.46 -0.01
CA SER A 227 -2.30 25.61 0.77
C SER A 227 -3.09 24.72 1.74
N GLY A 228 -2.75 23.44 1.78
CA GLY A 228 -3.30 22.38 2.60
C GLY A 228 -4.53 21.67 2.03
N VAL A 229 -5.04 20.68 2.78
CA VAL A 229 -6.15 19.81 2.37
C VAL A 229 -7.39 20.01 3.24
N SER A 230 -8.49 19.30 2.93
CA SER A 230 -9.76 19.40 3.67
C SER A 230 -9.69 18.73 5.05
N ARG A 231 -10.33 19.34 6.05
CA ARG A 231 -10.60 18.77 7.38
C ARG A 231 -12.01 19.14 7.85
N PRO A 232 -13.04 18.44 7.34
CA PRO A 232 -14.45 18.68 7.66
C PRO A 232 -14.76 18.85 9.15
N SER A 233 -14.13 18.09 10.05
CA SER A 233 -14.35 18.19 11.51
C SER A 233 -14.03 19.56 12.10
N THR A 234 -13.25 20.38 11.40
CA THR A 234 -12.90 21.77 11.78
C THR A 234 -13.55 22.83 10.90
N GLY A 235 -14.44 22.44 9.98
CA GLY A 235 -15.07 23.34 9.00
C GLY A 235 -14.16 23.77 7.85
N VAL A 236 -12.97 23.18 7.72
CA VAL A 236 -12.03 23.47 6.62
C VAL A 236 -12.38 22.60 5.42
N HIS A 237 -12.81 23.23 4.33
CA HIS A 237 -13.10 22.57 3.07
C HIS A 237 -12.25 23.18 1.96
N ARG A 238 -11.40 22.37 1.34
CA ARG A 238 -10.48 22.76 0.26
C ARG A 238 -10.67 21.84 -0.94
N ARG A 239 -10.55 22.41 -2.13
CA ARG A 239 -10.56 21.67 -3.40
C ARG A 239 -9.12 21.47 -3.87
N SER A 240 -8.37 20.64 -3.14
CA SER A 240 -7.01 20.28 -3.51
C SER A 240 -7.01 19.34 -4.75
N PRO A 241 -5.94 19.31 -5.56
CA PRO A 241 -5.93 18.58 -6.83
C PRO A 241 -6.21 17.08 -6.75
N LEU A 242 -5.78 16.40 -5.67
CA LEU A 242 -6.09 14.97 -5.46
C LEU A 242 -7.34 14.78 -4.62
N GLY A 243 -7.91 15.83 -4.03
CA GLY A 243 -9.08 15.74 -3.16
C GLY A 243 -8.84 14.97 -1.86
N ALA A 244 -7.59 14.93 -1.36
CA ALA A 244 -7.31 14.33 -0.06
C ALA A 244 -8.08 15.08 1.05
N SER A 245 -8.61 14.32 2.01
CA SER A 245 -9.35 14.86 3.14
C SER A 245 -9.10 14.03 4.38
N TYR A 246 -8.95 14.70 5.51
CA TYR A 246 -9.13 14.10 6.83
C TYR A 246 -10.58 13.64 7.02
N ASP A 247 -10.85 13.00 8.14
CA ASP A 247 -12.19 12.59 8.59
C ASP A 247 -12.82 11.47 7.74
N ALA A 248 -11.99 10.67 7.05
CA ALA A 248 -12.49 9.50 6.32
C ALA A 248 -13.25 8.55 7.26
N PHE A 249 -14.48 8.20 6.86
CA PHE A 249 -15.42 7.39 7.65
C PHE A 249 -15.72 7.93 9.07
N GLY A 250 -15.55 9.24 9.28
CA GLY A 250 -15.73 9.87 10.59
C GLY A 250 -14.54 9.71 11.54
N SER A 251 -13.43 9.12 11.09
CA SER A 251 -12.18 9.04 11.86
C SER A 251 -11.32 10.27 11.63
N GLU A 252 -11.18 11.11 12.66
CA GLU A 252 -10.57 12.45 12.58
C GLU A 252 -9.20 12.50 11.88
N ARG A 253 -8.40 11.45 12.04
CA ARG A 253 -7.00 11.40 11.58
C ARG A 253 -6.81 10.51 10.35
N TYR A 254 -7.88 9.91 9.86
CA TYR A 254 -7.82 9.06 8.69
C TYR A 254 -7.91 9.90 7.43
N VAL A 255 -6.83 9.93 6.66
CA VAL A 255 -6.69 10.75 5.46
C VAL A 255 -6.80 9.85 4.23
N LEU A 256 -7.85 10.06 3.43
CA LEU A 256 -8.05 9.38 2.16
C LEU A 256 -8.41 10.40 1.08
N THR A 257 -8.30 9.98 -0.18
CA THR A 257 -8.97 10.63 -1.31
C THR A 257 -10.01 9.69 -1.91
N PHE A 258 -11.22 10.22 -2.09
CA PHE A 258 -12.30 9.53 -2.79
C PHE A 258 -12.34 9.89 -4.29
N ASP A 259 -11.45 10.78 -4.75
CA ASP A 259 -11.34 11.21 -6.14
C ASP A 259 -10.31 10.34 -6.90
N ASN A 260 -10.65 9.05 -7.03
CA ASN A 260 -9.81 8.07 -7.71
C ASN A 260 -9.50 8.50 -9.16
N ARG A 261 -10.45 9.13 -9.86
CA ARG A 261 -10.25 9.59 -11.24
C ARG A 261 -9.12 10.60 -11.31
N SER A 262 -9.15 11.66 -10.48
CA SER A 262 -8.10 12.67 -10.46
C SER A 262 -6.74 12.07 -10.10
N VAL A 263 -6.68 11.21 -9.09
CA VAL A 263 -5.44 10.50 -8.69
C VAL A 263 -4.84 9.73 -9.87
N ARG A 264 -5.66 8.93 -10.57
CA ARG A 264 -5.19 8.07 -11.66
C ARG A 264 -4.80 8.86 -12.91
N ASP A 265 -5.53 9.92 -13.24
CA ASP A 265 -5.18 10.79 -14.37
C ASP A 265 -3.85 11.53 -14.11
N ILE A 266 -3.63 12.01 -12.89
CA ILE A 266 -2.35 12.64 -12.49
C ILE A 266 -1.22 11.61 -12.47
N ALA A 267 -1.42 10.46 -11.84
CA ALA A 267 -0.41 9.41 -11.71
C ALA A 267 0.03 8.84 -13.06
N SER A 268 -0.87 8.78 -14.05
CA SER A 268 -0.62 8.27 -15.40
C SER A 268 0.47 9.03 -16.19
N SER A 269 0.95 10.16 -15.66
CA SER A 269 2.05 10.93 -16.24
C SER A 269 3.46 10.41 -15.86
N ALA A 270 3.56 9.42 -14.98
CA ALA A 270 4.83 8.78 -14.59
C ALA A 270 4.73 7.25 -14.63
N PRO A 271 5.87 6.53 -14.71
CA PRO A 271 5.91 5.10 -14.37
C PRO A 271 5.53 4.92 -12.90
N TYR A 272 4.57 4.04 -12.59
CA TYR A 272 4.20 3.74 -11.21
C TYR A 272 3.47 2.41 -11.05
N GLU A 273 3.74 1.75 -9.93
CA GLU A 273 3.01 0.59 -9.42
C GLU A 273 2.45 0.84 -8.02
N PHE A 274 3.13 1.70 -7.23
CA PHE A 274 2.74 2.11 -5.87
C PHE A 274 2.64 3.63 -5.76
N ILE A 275 1.75 4.13 -4.89
CA ILE A 275 1.49 5.57 -4.71
C ILE A 275 1.55 5.96 -3.23
N GLU A 276 2.41 6.92 -2.90
CA GLU A 276 2.40 7.62 -1.62
C GLU A 276 1.93 9.05 -1.80
N ILE A 277 0.86 9.45 -1.12
CA ILE A 277 0.30 10.80 -1.17
C ILE A 277 0.77 11.57 0.07
N ILE A 278 1.59 12.60 -0.13
CA ILE A 278 1.97 13.50 0.95
C ILE A 278 1.09 14.75 0.90
N THR A 279 0.43 15.07 2.01
CA THR A 279 -0.41 16.27 2.13
C THR A 279 0.38 17.40 2.78
N ASN A 280 0.16 18.64 2.30
CA ASN A 280 0.76 19.84 2.90
C ASN A 280 0.02 20.19 4.20
N SER A 281 0.27 19.45 5.28
CA SER A 281 -0.46 19.59 6.55
C SER A 281 0.40 19.19 7.74
N GLN A 282 0.19 19.90 8.86
CA GLN A 282 0.91 19.70 10.11
C GLN A 282 0.18 18.75 11.08
N THR A 283 -1.15 18.70 11.02
CA THR A 283 -1.95 17.84 11.89
C THR A 283 -1.67 16.37 11.57
N TYR A 284 -1.39 15.57 12.61
CA TYR A 284 -1.24 14.12 12.47
C TYR A 284 -2.38 13.51 11.66
N GLY A 285 -2.04 12.78 10.59
CA GLY A 285 -2.98 12.01 9.82
C GLY A 285 -2.30 11.23 8.70
N GLY A 286 -2.93 10.14 8.29
CA GLY A 286 -2.43 9.22 7.28
C GLY A 286 -3.40 8.08 7.05
N GLY A 287 -3.00 7.11 6.24
CA GLY A 287 -3.76 5.91 5.94
C GLY A 287 -3.14 5.11 4.80
N GLY A 288 -3.26 3.79 4.82
CA GLY A 288 -2.66 2.93 3.81
C GLY A 288 -3.54 1.75 3.44
N ILE A 289 -3.81 1.57 2.16
CA ILE A 289 -4.65 0.49 1.63
C ILE A 289 -3.84 -0.33 0.62
N PHE A 290 -3.79 -1.65 0.82
CA PHE A 290 -3.01 -2.58 0.01
C PHE A 290 -3.28 -2.43 -1.50
N ASN A 291 -2.23 -2.15 -2.28
CA ASN A 291 -2.26 -1.91 -3.73
C ASN A 291 -3.23 -0.80 -4.21
N LEU A 292 -3.57 0.16 -3.35
CA LEU A 292 -4.32 1.36 -3.72
C LEU A 292 -3.44 2.62 -3.67
N TYR A 293 -3.19 3.13 -2.47
CA TYR A 293 -2.27 4.22 -2.14
C TYR A 293 -2.04 4.26 -0.62
N SER A 294 -1.09 5.08 -0.19
CA SER A 294 -0.95 5.53 1.19
C SER A 294 -0.94 7.05 1.29
N THR A 295 -1.21 7.59 2.47
CA THR A 295 -1.24 9.03 2.74
C THR A 295 -0.49 9.39 4.01
N VAL A 296 0.13 10.58 4.04
CA VAL A 296 0.71 11.15 5.26
C VAL A 296 0.68 12.67 5.25
N ALA A 297 0.44 13.28 6.41
CA ALA A 297 0.61 14.71 6.64
C ALA A 297 2.11 15.06 6.76
N ALA A 298 2.66 15.72 5.74
CA ALA A 298 4.11 15.85 5.56
C ALA A 298 4.83 16.64 6.66
N ASP A 299 4.16 17.63 7.27
CA ASP A 299 4.72 18.51 8.31
C ASP A 299 4.44 18.01 9.73
N SER A 300 3.77 16.87 9.89
CA SER A 300 3.57 16.26 11.20
C SER A 300 4.90 15.75 11.75
N ALA A 301 5.14 15.94 13.05
CA ALA A 301 6.33 15.37 13.72
C ALA A 301 6.40 13.84 13.60
N GLU A 302 5.25 13.18 13.44
CA GLU A 302 5.14 11.73 13.29
C GLU A 302 5.22 11.26 11.82
N ALA A 303 5.31 12.17 10.86
CA ALA A 303 5.36 11.85 9.43
C ALA A 303 6.43 10.80 9.06
N PRO A 304 7.66 10.82 9.63
CA PRO A 304 8.65 9.77 9.37
C PRO A 304 8.17 8.36 9.74
N TYR A 305 7.43 8.21 10.84
CA TYR A 305 6.86 6.93 11.26
C TYR A 305 5.68 6.54 10.38
N ILE A 306 4.71 7.46 10.21
CA ILE A 306 3.48 7.21 9.46
C ILE A 306 3.83 6.82 8.03
N PHE A 307 4.70 7.56 7.35
CA PHE A 307 5.08 7.28 5.96
C PHE A 307 5.57 5.84 5.75
N VAL A 308 6.34 5.29 6.69
CA VAL A 308 6.84 3.92 6.58
C VAL A 308 5.79 2.89 7.00
N HIS A 309 5.00 3.19 8.03
CA HIS A 309 3.92 2.35 8.52
C HIS A 309 2.84 2.16 7.45
N GLU A 310 2.33 3.27 6.88
CA GLU A 310 1.30 3.23 5.85
C GLU A 310 1.81 2.54 4.57
N PHE A 311 3.08 2.78 4.19
CA PHE A 311 3.70 2.05 3.09
C PHE A 311 3.70 0.53 3.35
N GLY A 312 3.85 0.09 4.61
CA GLY A 312 3.71 -1.31 4.99
C GLY A 312 2.35 -1.92 4.61
N HIS A 313 1.26 -1.19 4.86
CA HIS A 313 -0.09 -1.60 4.44
C HIS A 313 -0.21 -1.64 2.92
N GLN A 314 0.13 -0.54 2.24
CA GLN A 314 0.00 -0.44 0.79
C GLN A 314 0.84 -1.47 0.06
N PHE A 315 2.10 -1.61 0.46
CA PHE A 315 3.11 -2.33 -0.31
C PHE A 315 3.05 -3.83 -0.03
N ALA A 316 2.97 -4.23 1.24
CA ALA A 316 3.10 -5.62 1.66
C ALA A 316 1.82 -6.22 2.27
N GLY A 317 0.73 -5.46 2.30
CA GLY A 317 -0.55 -5.93 2.85
C GLY A 317 -0.44 -6.32 4.32
N LEU A 318 0.42 -5.62 5.06
CA LEU A 318 0.57 -5.82 6.50
C LEU A 318 -0.71 -5.33 7.20
N ALA A 319 -1.17 -6.06 8.21
CA ALA A 319 -2.21 -5.58 9.11
C ALA A 319 -1.61 -4.72 10.22
N ASP A 320 -2.46 -3.92 10.84
CA ASP A 320 -2.12 -3.32 12.13
C ASP A 320 -1.99 -4.37 13.22
N GLU A 321 -0.87 -4.32 13.92
CA GLU A 321 -0.57 -5.17 15.07
C GLU A 321 -1.05 -4.50 16.38
N TYR A 322 -1.46 -3.23 16.35
CA TYR A 322 -2.02 -2.56 17.52
C TYR A 322 -3.49 -2.90 17.76
N TYR A 323 -3.86 -2.86 19.04
CA TYR A 323 -5.20 -3.24 19.50
C TYR A 323 -5.83 -2.29 20.52
N THR A 324 -5.11 -1.24 20.92
CA THR A 324 -5.57 -0.28 21.94
C THR A 324 -6.03 1.05 21.36
N SER A 325 -5.91 1.23 20.04
CA SER A 325 -6.34 2.44 19.35
C SER A 325 -7.83 2.38 18.98
N PRO A 326 -8.57 3.49 19.07
CA PRO A 326 -9.92 3.56 18.52
C PRO A 326 -9.88 3.53 16.98
N VAL A 327 -10.80 2.77 16.38
CA VAL A 327 -10.97 2.65 14.92
C VAL A 327 -12.43 2.84 14.51
N ALA A 328 -12.67 3.13 13.23
CA ALA A 328 -14.02 3.28 12.67
C ALA A 328 -14.69 1.94 12.31
N TYR A 329 -13.92 0.85 12.27
CA TYR A 329 -14.37 -0.47 11.86
C TYR A 329 -14.99 -1.24 13.02
N LEU A 330 -15.93 -2.11 12.69
CA LEU A 330 -16.53 -3.02 13.64
C LEU A 330 -15.76 -4.34 13.71
N PRO A 331 -15.63 -4.93 14.90
CA PRO A 331 -15.04 -6.24 15.03
C PRO A 331 -15.87 -7.28 14.27
N PRO A 332 -15.23 -8.26 13.61
CA PRO A 332 -15.96 -9.29 12.88
C PRO A 332 -16.79 -10.14 13.85
N ALA A 333 -18.03 -10.46 13.46
CA ALA A 333 -18.91 -11.30 14.27
C ALA A 333 -18.37 -12.74 14.44
N VAL A 334 -17.60 -13.22 13.47
CA VAL A 334 -16.94 -14.53 13.47
C VAL A 334 -15.47 -14.34 13.16
N LYS A 335 -14.60 -14.88 14.02
CA LYS A 335 -13.16 -14.84 13.81
C LYS A 335 -12.76 -15.85 12.73
N THR A 336 -12.29 -15.34 11.61
CA THR A 336 -11.63 -16.11 10.56
C THR A 336 -10.13 -15.85 10.60
N GLU A 337 -9.35 -16.75 10.00
CA GLU A 337 -7.93 -16.50 9.81
C GLU A 337 -7.76 -15.24 8.92
N PRO A 338 -6.96 -14.23 9.31
CA PRO A 338 -6.73 -13.07 8.45
C PRO A 338 -5.99 -13.46 7.16
N TRP A 339 -6.02 -12.65 6.11
CA TRP A 339 -5.20 -12.92 4.91
C TRP A 339 -3.82 -12.25 5.00
N GLU A 340 -3.71 -11.24 5.86
CA GLU A 340 -2.50 -10.46 6.13
C GLU A 340 -1.41 -11.35 6.74
N PRO A 341 -0.14 -11.15 6.36
CA PRO A 341 0.93 -12.09 6.69
C PRO A 341 1.42 -11.97 8.14
N ASN A 342 1.23 -10.82 8.79
CA ASN A 342 1.80 -10.48 10.11
C ASN A 342 0.80 -10.58 11.27
N VAL A 343 -0.39 -11.16 11.04
CA VAL A 343 -1.38 -11.39 12.10
C VAL A 343 -2.06 -12.74 11.91
N THR A 344 -2.46 -13.40 12.99
CA THR A 344 -3.16 -14.69 12.95
C THR A 344 -4.30 -14.72 13.96
N ALA A 345 -5.40 -15.42 13.64
CA ALA A 345 -6.43 -15.75 14.62
C ALA A 345 -6.03 -16.98 15.47
N LEU A 346 -4.92 -17.63 15.11
CA LEU A 346 -4.37 -18.82 15.76
C LEU A 346 -5.40 -19.96 15.88
N LEU A 347 -6.26 -20.11 14.88
CA LEU A 347 -7.30 -21.14 14.85
C LEU A 347 -6.71 -22.57 14.87
N ASP A 348 -5.49 -22.72 14.37
CA ASP A 348 -4.69 -23.94 14.47
C ASP A 348 -3.26 -23.62 14.98
N PRO A 349 -3.01 -23.71 16.30
CA PRO A 349 -1.70 -23.41 16.88
C PRO A 349 -0.55 -24.27 16.34
N LYS A 350 -0.84 -25.45 15.77
CA LYS A 350 0.21 -26.31 15.19
C LYS A 350 0.70 -25.79 13.84
N ASN A 351 -0.09 -24.93 13.19
CA ASN A 351 0.14 -24.37 11.86
C ASN A 351 0.16 -22.83 11.90
N LEU A 352 0.95 -22.28 12.83
CA LEU A 352 1.23 -20.85 12.88
C LEU A 352 1.73 -20.35 11.51
N LYS A 353 1.19 -19.23 11.03
CA LYS A 353 1.48 -18.66 9.70
C LYS A 353 2.97 -18.47 9.39
N TRP A 354 3.76 -18.15 10.41
CA TRP A 354 5.21 -17.92 10.33
C TRP A 354 5.99 -18.94 11.16
N LYS A 355 5.47 -20.18 11.26
CA LYS A 355 6.09 -21.27 12.00
C LYS A 355 7.55 -21.51 11.61
N ASP A 356 7.90 -21.30 10.34
CA ASP A 356 9.25 -21.42 9.81
C ASP A 356 10.23 -20.39 10.39
N LEU A 357 9.73 -19.25 10.86
CA LEU A 357 10.51 -18.20 11.53
C LEU A 357 10.46 -18.31 13.06
N ALA A 358 9.49 -19.05 13.61
CA ALA A 358 9.33 -19.19 15.06
C ALA A 358 10.52 -19.92 15.68
N VAL A 359 11.01 -19.40 16.81
CA VAL A 359 12.13 -20.03 17.53
C VAL A 359 11.61 -21.29 18.25
N PRO A 360 12.30 -22.46 18.16
CA PRO A 360 11.76 -23.75 18.63
C PRO A 360 11.22 -23.80 20.06
N ASP A 361 11.77 -23.00 20.98
CA ASP A 361 11.38 -22.99 22.39
C ASP A 361 10.48 -21.80 22.77
N THR A 362 10.04 -21.00 21.80
CA THR A 362 9.08 -19.92 22.05
C THR A 362 7.68 -20.53 22.25
N PRO A 363 7.04 -20.36 23.41
CA PRO A 363 5.69 -20.87 23.64
C PRO A 363 4.68 -20.22 22.69
N ILE A 364 3.66 -20.97 22.29
CA ILE A 364 2.55 -20.50 21.44
C ILE A 364 1.24 -20.79 22.18
N PRO A 365 0.47 -19.76 22.59
CA PRO A 365 0.79 -18.33 22.48
C PRO A 365 1.97 -17.91 23.37
N THR A 366 2.64 -16.82 22.99
CA THR A 366 3.85 -16.32 23.64
C THR A 366 3.49 -15.32 24.75
N PRO A 367 3.86 -15.58 26.01
CA PRO A 367 3.66 -14.63 27.11
C PRO A 367 4.47 -13.35 26.89
N TRP A 368 3.89 -12.22 27.28
CA TRP A 368 4.52 -10.90 27.31
C TRP A 368 3.85 -10.05 28.39
N SER A 369 4.41 -8.89 28.73
CA SER A 369 3.93 -7.95 29.75
C SER A 369 2.67 -7.19 29.30
N LYS A 370 1.65 -7.93 28.87
CA LYS A 370 0.41 -7.42 28.31
C LYS A 370 -0.37 -6.56 29.29
N GLU A 371 -0.54 -7.02 30.53
CA GLU A 371 -1.31 -6.29 31.55
C GLU A 371 -0.66 -4.94 31.88
N GLU A 372 0.67 -4.90 31.93
CA GLU A 372 1.43 -3.66 32.15
C GLU A 372 1.28 -2.70 30.96
N TYR A 373 1.44 -3.21 29.73
CA TYR A 373 1.22 -2.43 28.51
C TYR A 373 -0.20 -1.85 28.45
N GLU A 374 -1.22 -2.66 28.75
CA GLU A 374 -2.62 -2.21 28.72
C GLU A 374 -2.93 -1.18 29.81
N ALA A 375 -2.31 -1.29 30.99
CA ALA A 375 -2.43 -0.29 32.05
C ALA A 375 -1.88 1.06 31.59
N HIS A 376 -0.66 1.07 31.06
CA HIS A 376 -0.04 2.28 30.50
C HIS A 376 -0.83 2.85 29.33
N SER A 377 -1.29 2.01 28.39
CA SER A 377 -2.06 2.45 27.23
C SER A 377 -3.39 3.12 27.61
N ARG A 378 -4.04 2.70 28.71
CA ARG A 378 -5.24 3.36 29.24
C ARG A 378 -4.92 4.75 29.78
N GLU A 379 -3.85 4.88 30.57
CA GLU A 379 -3.42 6.17 31.12
C GLU A 379 -3.03 7.15 30.00
N TYR A 380 -2.20 6.69 29.06
CA TYR A 380 -1.82 7.45 27.88
C TYR A 380 -3.05 7.89 27.06
N GLY A 381 -4.01 6.98 26.85
CA GLY A 381 -5.26 7.28 26.16
C GLY A 381 -6.08 8.39 26.82
N GLN A 382 -6.17 8.39 28.16
CA GLN A 382 -6.85 9.43 28.94
C GLN A 382 -6.15 10.78 28.81
N ARG A 383 -4.83 10.82 28.99
CA ARG A 383 -4.02 12.05 28.82
C ARG A 383 -4.17 12.63 27.41
N ARG A 384 -4.14 11.77 26.38
CA ARG A 384 -4.34 12.17 24.98
C ARG A 384 -5.72 12.78 24.76
N ALA A 385 -6.77 12.15 25.30
CA ALA A 385 -8.14 12.65 25.19
C ALA A 385 -8.31 14.01 25.89
N GLN A 386 -7.67 14.19 27.06
CA GLN A 386 -7.69 15.45 27.79
C GLN A 386 -7.02 16.59 27.00
N LEU A 387 -5.81 16.36 26.47
CA LEU A 387 -5.11 17.37 25.67
C LEU A 387 -5.94 17.84 24.46
N ARG A 388 -6.69 16.92 23.84
CA ARG A 388 -7.62 17.25 22.74
C ARG A 388 -8.82 18.04 23.22
N ALA A 389 -9.48 17.60 24.29
CA ALA A 389 -10.64 18.29 24.84
C ALA A 389 -10.32 19.73 25.27
N GLU A 390 -9.10 19.97 25.73
CA GLU A 390 -8.59 21.29 26.11
C GLU A 390 -8.06 22.13 24.92
N ASN A 391 -8.10 21.60 23.68
CA ASN A 391 -7.51 22.22 22.49
C ASN A 391 -6.05 22.66 22.70
N ARG A 392 -5.26 21.81 23.36
CA ARG A 392 -3.85 22.13 23.65
C ARG A 392 -3.05 22.21 22.36
N PRO A 393 -1.98 23.04 22.33
CA PRO A 393 -1.10 23.13 21.17
C PRO A 393 -0.50 21.77 20.77
N GLU A 394 -0.29 21.57 19.47
CA GLU A 394 0.21 20.28 18.92
C GLU A 394 1.54 19.84 19.55
N TYR A 395 2.44 20.77 19.91
CA TYR A 395 3.73 20.42 20.52
C TYR A 395 3.59 19.67 21.87
N GLU A 396 2.48 19.86 22.59
CA GLU A 396 2.20 19.11 23.82
C GLU A 396 1.75 17.68 23.51
N MET A 397 0.95 17.49 22.46
CA MET A 397 0.55 16.18 21.93
C MET A 397 1.79 15.39 21.47
N GLU A 398 2.70 16.05 20.76
CA GLU A 398 3.95 15.46 20.32
C GLU A 398 4.86 15.07 21.50
N ALA A 399 4.89 15.88 22.58
CA ALA A 399 5.63 15.53 23.79
C ALA A 399 5.08 14.26 24.44
N LEU A 400 3.75 14.11 24.50
CA LEU A 400 3.09 12.91 24.99
C LEU A 400 3.40 11.68 24.11
N PHE A 401 3.47 11.83 22.79
CA PHE A 401 3.85 10.75 21.88
C PHE A 401 5.31 10.29 22.12
N ARG A 402 6.24 11.23 22.33
CA ARG A 402 7.64 10.91 22.65
C ARG A 402 7.78 10.21 24.01
N GLU A 403 7.03 10.66 25.00
CA GLU A 403 6.98 10.03 26.33
C GLU A 403 6.48 8.58 26.21
N ASN A 404 5.34 8.37 25.53
CA ASN A 404 4.76 7.05 25.32
C ASN A 404 5.73 6.10 24.62
N ARG A 405 6.33 6.55 23.51
CA ARG A 405 7.32 5.77 22.77
C ARG A 405 8.52 5.39 23.65
N SER A 406 9.00 6.32 24.48
CA SER A 406 10.12 6.07 25.38
C SER A 406 9.79 5.04 26.46
N TYR A 407 8.55 5.00 26.91
CA TYR A 407 8.05 3.98 27.84
C TYR A 407 7.96 2.61 27.15
N GLU A 408 7.30 2.52 26.00
CA GLU A 408 7.11 1.27 25.24
C GLU A 408 8.44 0.62 24.88
N VAL A 409 9.41 1.40 24.40
CA VAL A 409 10.77 0.90 24.10
C VAL A 409 11.44 0.27 25.33
N LYS A 410 11.29 0.89 26.51
CA LYS A 410 11.87 0.36 27.75
C LYS A 410 11.12 -0.88 28.23
N LEU A 411 9.80 -0.89 28.13
CA LEU A 411 8.97 -2.03 28.50
C LEU A 411 9.39 -3.25 27.67
N PHE A 412 9.39 -3.10 26.34
CA PHE A 412 9.65 -4.23 25.45
C PHE A 412 11.11 -4.69 25.44
N ALA A 413 12.07 -3.79 25.64
CA ALA A 413 13.48 -4.19 25.78
C ALA A 413 13.72 -5.15 26.96
N ASN A 414 12.85 -5.16 27.97
CA ASN A 414 12.93 -6.06 29.13
C ASN A 414 12.09 -7.34 28.98
N GLU A 415 11.41 -7.53 27.84
CA GLU A 415 10.59 -8.71 27.59
C GLU A 415 11.44 -9.96 27.45
N ARG A 416 11.02 -11.06 28.09
CA ARG A 416 11.71 -12.35 28.02
C ARG A 416 11.90 -12.83 26.57
N PHE A 417 10.95 -12.53 25.71
CA PHE A 417 10.93 -12.94 24.31
C PHE A 417 11.16 -11.78 23.33
N PHE A 418 11.81 -10.69 23.79
CA PHE A 418 12.17 -9.57 22.91
C PHE A 418 13.03 -10.05 21.72
N GLY A 419 12.64 -9.62 20.51
CA GLY A 419 13.30 -10.02 19.25
C GLY A 419 13.17 -11.51 18.90
N LYS A 420 12.27 -12.25 19.57
CA LYS A 420 11.95 -13.65 19.24
C LYS A 420 10.62 -13.69 18.50
N VAL A 421 10.60 -14.42 17.39
CA VAL A 421 9.37 -14.70 16.66
C VAL A 421 8.54 -15.73 17.44
N GLY A 422 7.28 -15.38 17.72
CA GLY A 422 6.31 -16.12 18.50
C GLY A 422 4.88 -15.77 18.08
N ALA A 423 3.92 -15.87 18.99
CA ALA A 423 2.52 -15.47 18.77
C ALA A 423 2.03 -14.66 19.99
N PHE A 424 2.20 -13.35 19.95
CA PHE A 424 1.89 -12.42 21.03
C PHE A 424 0.44 -11.94 20.92
N GLU A 425 -0.39 -12.21 21.93
CA GLU A 425 -1.82 -11.90 21.85
C GLU A 425 -2.10 -10.39 21.88
N GLY A 426 -2.94 -9.91 20.97
CA GLY A 426 -3.33 -8.53 20.76
C GLY A 426 -2.84 -8.03 19.40
N ALA A 427 -3.77 -7.85 18.47
CA ALA A 427 -3.56 -7.37 17.09
C ALA A 427 -4.89 -7.01 16.42
N MET A 428 -4.87 -6.38 15.25
CA MET A 428 -6.07 -6.07 14.46
C MET A 428 -7.17 -5.36 15.27
N TYR A 429 -6.80 -4.37 16.08
CA TYR A 429 -7.74 -3.59 16.90
C TYR A 429 -8.43 -4.39 18.02
N GLU A 430 -8.01 -5.64 18.24
CA GLU A 430 -8.65 -6.60 19.12
C GLU A 430 -7.69 -7.11 20.19
N ALA A 431 -8.04 -6.87 21.45
CA ALA A 431 -7.18 -7.22 22.58
C ALA A 431 -7.02 -8.74 22.74
N LYS A 432 -7.94 -9.57 22.23
CA LYS A 432 -7.90 -11.02 22.41
C LYS A 432 -8.18 -11.78 21.13
N GLY A 433 -7.58 -12.96 21.00
CA GLY A 433 -7.85 -13.90 19.91
C GLY A 433 -7.29 -13.53 18.53
N TYR A 434 -6.53 -12.43 18.43
CA TYR A 434 -5.59 -12.21 17.34
C TYR A 434 -4.19 -12.09 17.91
N TYR A 435 -3.19 -12.49 17.13
CA TYR A 435 -1.80 -12.57 17.56
C TYR A 435 -0.87 -11.97 16.51
N ARG A 436 0.18 -11.32 16.98
CA ARG A 436 1.27 -10.74 16.17
C ARG A 436 2.58 -11.52 16.36
N PRO A 437 3.54 -11.43 15.43
CA PRO A 437 4.72 -12.28 15.38
C PRO A 437 5.83 -11.93 16.38
N GLU A 438 5.97 -10.66 16.76
CA GLU A 438 6.97 -10.19 17.70
C GLU A 438 6.33 -9.22 18.70
N VAL A 439 6.98 -9.01 19.85
CA VAL A 439 6.43 -8.15 20.90
C VAL A 439 6.35 -6.68 20.47
N ASP A 440 7.22 -6.25 19.55
CA ASP A 440 7.24 -4.91 18.98
C ASP A 440 7.52 -4.92 17.46
N CYS A 441 6.96 -3.92 16.76
CA CYS A 441 7.00 -3.75 15.31
C CYS A 441 6.57 -2.31 14.95
N ILE A 442 7.00 -1.78 13.80
CA ILE A 442 6.40 -0.55 13.20
C ILE A 442 4.89 -0.68 13.04
N MET A 443 4.36 -1.88 12.80
CA MET A 443 2.91 -2.10 12.68
C MET A 443 2.20 -2.15 14.03
N PHE A 444 2.93 -2.16 15.15
CA PHE A 444 2.37 -2.23 16.51
C PHE A 444 2.52 -0.90 17.24
N THR A 445 3.74 -0.40 17.39
CA THR A 445 4.01 0.86 18.08
C THR A 445 4.76 1.82 17.18
N ARG A 446 5.12 2.99 17.71
CA ARG A 446 6.03 3.94 17.06
C ARG A 446 7.50 3.47 17.06
N SER A 447 7.71 2.16 16.93
CA SER A 447 9.00 1.54 16.73
C SER A 447 9.61 2.02 15.41
N GLN A 448 10.90 1.76 15.22
CA GLN A 448 11.63 2.11 13.97
C GLN A 448 12.02 0.88 13.15
N THR A 449 11.52 -0.29 13.52
CA THR A 449 11.87 -1.55 12.85
C THR A 449 10.63 -2.39 12.59
N PHE A 450 10.53 -2.94 11.38
CA PHE A 450 9.63 -4.05 11.10
C PHE A 450 10.11 -5.32 11.81
N CYS A 451 9.17 -6.09 12.35
CA CYS A 451 9.44 -7.45 12.84
C CYS A 451 9.88 -8.38 11.69
N ALA A 452 10.47 -9.53 12.00
CA ALA A 452 11.00 -10.47 11.01
C ALA A 452 9.95 -10.93 9.98
N VAL A 453 8.70 -11.13 10.40
CA VAL A 453 7.61 -11.55 9.50
C VAL A 453 7.22 -10.42 8.54
N CYS A 454 7.14 -9.18 9.02
CA CYS A 454 6.89 -8.01 8.17
C CYS A 454 8.04 -7.80 7.18
N ARG A 455 9.30 -7.93 7.61
CA ARG A 455 10.46 -7.85 6.70
C ARG A 455 10.41 -8.90 5.60
N ARG A 456 10.14 -10.17 5.94
CA ARG A 456 9.97 -11.25 4.96
C ARG A 456 8.83 -10.96 3.97
N ALA A 457 7.71 -10.42 4.45
CA ALA A 457 6.58 -10.07 3.59
C ALA A 457 6.95 -8.94 2.62
N ILE A 458 7.63 -7.90 3.10
CA ILE A 458 8.12 -6.80 2.26
C ILE A 458 9.13 -7.30 1.22
N GLU A 459 10.13 -8.10 1.61
CA GLU A 459 11.12 -8.67 0.70
C GLU A 459 10.45 -9.50 -0.41
N ARG A 460 9.46 -10.34 -0.05
CA ARG A 460 8.69 -11.13 -1.02
C ARG A 460 8.00 -10.25 -2.07
N ILE A 461 7.49 -9.08 -1.68
CA ILE A 461 6.92 -8.14 -2.64
C ILE A 461 8.01 -7.54 -3.51
N ILE A 462 9.11 -7.05 -2.94
CA ILE A 462 10.22 -6.48 -3.74
C ILE A 462 10.70 -7.49 -4.79
N ASP A 463 10.90 -8.75 -4.41
CA ASP A 463 11.34 -9.83 -5.32
C ASP A 463 10.31 -10.14 -6.44
N SER A 464 9.04 -9.80 -6.24
CA SER A 464 8.01 -9.98 -7.26
C SER A 464 8.10 -8.93 -8.39
N TYR A 465 8.74 -7.79 -8.13
CA TYR A 465 8.94 -6.69 -9.10
C TYR A 465 10.40 -6.58 -9.58
N SER A 466 11.36 -6.81 -8.68
CA SER A 466 12.80 -6.69 -8.91
C SER A 466 13.54 -7.96 -8.43
N PRO A 467 13.45 -9.07 -9.19
CA PRO A 467 14.01 -10.38 -8.85
C PRO A 467 15.53 -10.50 -9.00
#